data_AF-A0A2K4FDM0-F1
#
_entry.id   AF-A0A2K4FDM0-F1
#
_cell.length_a   1.000
_cell.length_b   1.000
_cell.length_c   1.000
_cell.angle_alpha   90.00
_cell.angle_beta   90.00
_cell.angle_gamma   90.00
#
_symmetry.space_group_name_H-M   'P 1'
#
loop_
_entity.id
_entity.type
_entity.pdbx_description
1 polymer ?
#
loop_
_entity_poly.entity_id
_entity_poly.type
_entity_poly.pdbx_seq_one_letter_code
_entity_poly.pdbx_strand_id
1 'polypeptide(L)' 'MSKYEDIVIESVNHVQSKFFTQEEIDSKMDEITDFDGNVDINALFSYIIELNTSYSATLLADTLERLSDNGLLK' A
#
# COMPACT_ATOMS: atom_id res chain seq x y z
N MET A 1 -6.74 -13.41 19.84
CA MET A 1 -6.97 -13.04 18.43
C MET A 1 -7.42 -14.27 17.66
N SER A 2 -8.26 -14.07 16.64
CA SER A 2 -8.70 -15.16 15.76
C SER A 2 -7.68 -15.39 14.64
N LYS A 3 -7.59 -16.61 14.08
CA LYS A 3 -6.69 -16.90 12.94
C LYS A 3 -6.93 -16.00 11.72
N TYR A 4 -8.18 -15.57 11.48
CA TYR A 4 -8.50 -14.65 10.40
C TYR A 4 -7.96 -13.24 10.67
N GLU A 5 -8.00 -12.81 11.92
CA GLU A 5 -7.50 -11.51 12.37
C GLU A 5 -5.97 -11.44 12.26
N ASP A 6 -5.28 -12.52 12.63
CA ASP A 6 -3.82 -12.65 12.44
C ASP A 6 -3.44 -12.53 10.95
N ILE A 7 -4.18 -13.21 10.06
CA ILE A 7 -3.93 -13.14 8.60
C ILE A 7 -4.17 -11.74 8.06
N VAL A 8 -5.23 -11.05 8.47
CA VAL A 8 -5.49 -9.66 8.04
C VAL A 8 -4.35 -8.74 8.49
N ILE A 9 -3.90 -8.85 9.75
CA ILE A 9 -2.80 -8.03 10.28
C ILE A 9 -1.49 -8.32 9.53
N GLU A 10 -1.17 -9.59 9.29
CA GLU A 10 0.00 -9.99 8.50
C GLU A 10 -0.06 -9.45 7.07
N SER A 11 -1.23 -9.47 6.44
CA SER A 11 -1.43 -8.96 5.08
C SER A 11 -1.25 -7.44 5.03
N VAL A 12 -1.80 -6.72 6.01
CA VAL A 12 -1.60 -5.27 6.16
C VAL A 12 -0.13 -4.94 6.30
N ASN A 13 0.58 -5.63 7.19
CA ASN A 13 2.01 -5.40 7.41
C ASN A 13 2.84 -5.72 6.16
N HIS A 14 2.50 -6.79 5.43
CA HIS A 14 3.20 -7.18 4.21
C HIS A 14 3.05 -6.11 3.12
N VAL A 15 1.82 -5.69 2.84
CA VAL A 15 1.55 -4.61 1.88
C VAL A 15 2.22 -3.31 2.33
N GLN A 16 2.10 -2.91 3.59
CA GLN A 16 2.71 -1.66 4.06
C GLN A 16 4.24 -1.67 3.90
N SER A 17 4.91 -2.77 4.26
CA SER A 17 6.38 -2.87 4.16
C SER A 17 6.91 -2.86 2.72
N LYS A 18 6.07 -3.26 1.76
CA LYS A 18 6.44 -3.33 0.34
C LYS A 18 6.36 -1.98 -0.39
N PHE A 19 5.53 -1.06 0.09
CA PHE A 19 5.21 0.15 -0.68
C PHE A 19 5.32 1.47 0.10
N PHE A 20 5.61 1.43 1.41
CA PHE A 20 5.82 2.63 2.23
C PHE A 20 7.26 2.70 2.73
N THR A 21 8.21 2.24 1.93
CA THR A 21 9.60 2.53 2.24
C THR A 21 9.80 4.04 2.16
N GLN A 22 10.62 4.59 3.06
CA GLN A 22 10.95 6.02 3.04
C GLN A 22 11.52 6.43 1.66
N GLU A 23 12.28 5.53 1.04
CA GLU A 23 12.94 5.72 -0.25
C GLU A 23 11.93 5.89 -1.41
N GLU A 24 10.84 5.12 -1.45
CA GLU A 24 9.77 5.29 -2.45
C GLU A 24 8.98 6.57 -2.26
N ILE A 25 8.73 6.96 -1.00
CA ILE A 25 8.06 8.22 -0.67
C ILE A 25 8.93 9.39 -1.11
N ASP A 26 10.22 9.38 -0.77
CA ASP A 26 11.17 10.42 -1.13
C ASP A 26 11.30 10.54 -2.66
N SER A 27 11.42 9.41 -3.37
CA SER A 27 11.46 9.39 -4.85
C SER A 27 10.20 10.01 -5.46
N LYS A 28 9.02 9.75 -4.90
CA LYS A 28 7.77 10.34 -5.40
C LYS A 28 7.64 11.81 -5.06
N MET A 29 8.12 12.23 -3.89
CA MET A 29 8.16 13.64 -3.54
C MET A 29 9.11 14.44 -4.45
N ASP A 30 10.26 13.85 -4.82
CA ASP A 30 11.19 14.46 -5.78
C ASP A 30 10.57 14.61 -7.18
N GLU A 31 9.79 13.63 -7.63
CA GLU A 31 9.07 13.70 -8.92
C GLU A 31 7.99 14.79 -8.96
N ILE A 32 7.35 15.05 -7.81
CA ILE A 32 6.21 15.97 -7.69
C ILE A 32 6.66 17.39 -7.33
N THR A 33 7.92 17.57 -6.96
CA THR A 33 8.52 18.86 -6.60
C THR A 33 9.25 19.46 -7.81
N ASP A 34 8.93 20.69 -8.17
CA ASP A 34 9.58 21.40 -9.27
C ASP A 34 11.00 21.90 -8.90
N PHE A 35 11.72 22.44 -9.88
CA PHE A 35 13.08 22.96 -9.69
C PHE A 35 13.15 24.13 -8.69
N ASP A 36 12.04 24.83 -8.46
CA ASP A 36 11.92 25.93 -7.52
C ASP A 36 11.47 25.47 -6.12
N GLY A 37 11.26 24.16 -5.92
CA GLY A 37 10.85 23.57 -4.66
C GLY A 37 9.33 23.58 -4.41
N ASN A 38 8.50 23.90 -5.41
CA ASN A 38 7.06 23.86 -5.27
C ASN A 38 6.51 22.47 -5.58
N VAL A 39 5.62 22.00 -4.73
CA VAL A 39 4.95 20.70 -4.88
C VAL A 39 3.71 20.86 -5.77
N ASP A 40 3.59 20.04 -6.81
CA ASP A 40 2.34 19.91 -7.56
C ASP A 40 1.29 19.19 -6.70
N ILE A 41 0.37 19.99 -6.15
CA ILE A 41 -0.70 19.52 -5.27
C ILE A 41 -1.64 18.53 -5.99
N ASN A 42 -1.87 18.66 -7.29
CA ASN A 42 -2.74 17.73 -8.02
C ASN A 42 -2.06 16.37 -8.20
N ALA A 43 -0.76 16.38 -8.50
CA ALA A 43 0.03 15.15 -8.59
C ALA A 43 0.17 14.48 -7.21
N LEU A 44 0.34 15.25 -6.14
CA LEU A 44 0.33 14.75 -4.75
C LEU A 44 -1.00 14.09 -4.41
N PHE A 45 -2.14 14.74 -4.66
CA PHE A 45 -3.45 14.14 -4.40
C PHE A 45 -3.72 12.91 -5.26
N SER A 46 -3.30 12.92 -6.53
CA SER A 46 -3.42 11.76 -7.41
C SER A 46 -2.62 10.57 -6.88
N TYR A 47 -1.39 10.82 -6.43
CA TYR A 47 -0.55 9.82 -5.79
C TYR A 47 -1.19 9.28 -4.51
N ILE A 48 -1.70 10.15 -3.63
CA ILE A 48 -2.43 9.73 -2.41
C ILE A 48 -3.65 8.87 -2.74
N ILE A 49 -4.43 9.23 -3.77
CA ILE A 49 -5.59 8.44 -4.18
C ILE A 49 -5.14 7.08 -4.71
N GLU A 50 -4.17 7.06 -5.63
CA GLU A 50 -3.63 5.85 -6.23
C GLU A 50 -3.14 4.88 -5.17
N LEU A 51 -2.34 5.37 -4.22
CA LEU A 51 -1.92 4.66 -3.02
C LEU A 51 -3.14 3.98 -2.36
N ASN A 52 -4.13 4.76 -1.91
CA ASN A 52 -5.28 4.23 -1.18
C ASN A 52 -6.11 3.20 -1.97
N THR A 53 -6.33 3.41 -3.28
CA THR A 53 -7.07 2.46 -4.13
C THR A 53 -6.28 1.20 -4.46
N SER A 54 -5.01 1.34 -4.87
CA SER A 54 -4.14 0.21 -5.19
C SER A 54 -3.87 -0.64 -3.96
N TYR A 55 -3.74 -0.02 -2.77
CA TYR A 55 -3.60 -0.74 -1.51
C TYR A 55 -4.86 -1.49 -1.10
N SER A 56 -6.05 -0.93 -1.31
CA SER A 56 -7.29 -1.64 -0.99
C SER A 56 -7.43 -2.92 -1.82
N ALA A 57 -7.07 -2.86 -3.11
CA ALA A 57 -7.08 -4.03 -3.99
C ALA A 57 -5.95 -5.02 -3.67
N THR A 58 -4.73 -4.52 -3.41
CA THR A 58 -3.56 -5.35 -3.12
C THR A 58 -3.67 -6.04 -1.76
N LEU A 59 -4.17 -5.33 -0.74
CA LEU A 59 -4.46 -5.89 0.57
C LEU A 59 -5.51 -6.99 0.47
N LEU A 60 -6.58 -6.75 -0.30
CA LEU A 60 -7.60 -7.77 -0.53
C LEU A 60 -7.01 -9.00 -1.24
N ALA A 61 -6.20 -8.80 -2.28
CA ALA A 61 -5.55 -9.89 -3.00
C ALA A 61 -4.61 -10.72 -2.11
N ASP A 62 -3.70 -10.06 -1.37
CA ASP A 62 -2.75 -10.71 -0.45
C ASP A 62 -3.49 -11.44 0.68
N THR A 63 -4.54 -10.83 1.23
CA THR A 63 -5.39 -11.47 2.25
C THR A 63 -6.07 -12.71 1.68
N LEU A 64 -6.63 -12.64 0.47
CA LEU A 64 -7.29 -13.79 -0.17
C LEU A 64 -6.31 -14.92 -0.49
N GLU A 65 -5.10 -14.60 -0.96
CA GLU A 65 -4.04 -15.56 -1.23
C GLU A 65 -3.62 -16.27 0.07
N ARG A 66 -3.35 -15.52 1.14
CA ARG A 66 -3.01 -16.09 2.45
C ARG A 66 -4.14 -16.92 3.04
N LEU A 67 -5.40 -16.49 2.88
CA LEU A 67 -6.55 -17.29 3.30
C LEU A 67 -6.64 -18.61 2.51
N SER A 68 -6.33 -18.60 1.22
CA SER A 68 -6.27 -19.80 0.38
C SER A 68 -5.13 -20.74 0.82
N ASP A 69 -3.92 -20.21 1.02
CA ASP A 69 -2.75 -20.97 1.45
C ASP A 69 -2.92 -21.63 2.82
N ASN A 70 -3.71 -21.01 3.69
CA ASN A 70 -4.06 -21.55 5.01
C ASN A 70 -5.27 -22.52 4.97
N GLY A 71 -5.83 -22.82 3.79
CA GLY A 71 -6.98 -23.69 3.63
C GLY A 71 -8.30 -23.12 4.18
N LEU A 72 -8.34 -21.80 4.38
CA LEU A 72 -9.50 -21.06 4.91
C LEU A 72 -10.38 -20.49 3.79
N LEU A 73 -9.87 -20.45 2.56
CA LEU A 73 -10.59 -20.14 1.32
C LEU A 73 -10.49 -21.33 0.35
N LYS A 74 -11.58 -21.62 -0.38
CA LYS A 74 -11.61 -22.63 -1.45
C LYS A 74 -11.72 -21.97 -2.82
#